data_AF-A0A0S8EI75-F1
#
_entry.id   AF-A0A0S8EI75-F1
#
_cell.length_a   1.000
_cell.length_b   1.000
_cell.length_c   1.000
_cell.angle_alpha   90.00
_cell.angle_beta   90.00
_cell.angle_gamma   90.00
#
_symmetry.space_group_name_H-M   'P 1'
#
loop_
_entity.id
_entity.type
_entity.pdbx_description
1 polymer ?
#
loop_
_entity_poly.entity_id
_entity_poly.type
_entity_poly.pdbx_seq_one_letter_code
_entity_poly.pdbx_strand_id
1 'polypeptide(L)'
;MKTIRTIQFLLLLAVPILAVAAKVPDPLPSWNDGAAKQTITAFVQATTTQGRSTFVPPAERVAVFDNDGTLWPEQPMYFQLAFALDRVKALAPQHPEWKTKQPFKAVLEGDLKTVLAGGEHALI
;
A
#
# COMPACT_ATOMS: atom_id res chain seq x y z
N MET A 1 -38.20 -74.18 -7.56
CA MET A 1 -37.59 -73.89 -8.89
C MET A 1 -38.14 -72.58 -9.42
N LYS A 2 -37.25 -71.67 -9.84
CA LYS A 2 -37.48 -70.49 -10.70
C LYS A 2 -38.20 -69.29 -10.06
N THR A 3 -37.43 -68.44 -9.38
CA THR A 3 -37.49 -66.96 -9.50
C THR A 3 -36.14 -66.40 -9.06
N ILE A 4 -35.24 -66.45 -10.04
CA ILE A 4 -33.85 -66.03 -10.02
C ILE A 4 -33.82 -64.53 -10.36
N ARG A 5 -33.04 -63.76 -9.58
CA ARG A 5 -32.31 -62.53 -9.96
C ARG A 5 -33.10 -61.36 -10.56
N THR A 6 -33.44 -60.34 -9.78
CA THR A 6 -33.40 -58.94 -10.29
C THR A 6 -33.37 -57.82 -9.24
N ILE A 7 -32.76 -57.99 -8.07
CA ILE A 7 -32.51 -56.82 -7.19
C ILE A 7 -31.10 -56.94 -6.62
N GLN A 8 -30.14 -56.82 -7.51
CA GLN A 8 -28.73 -56.64 -7.17
C GLN A 8 -28.31 -55.35 -7.86
N PHE A 9 -27.68 -54.46 -7.09
CA PHE A 9 -27.19 -53.13 -7.46
C PHE A 9 -28.22 -51.99 -7.54
N LEU A 10 -28.74 -51.58 -6.37
CA LEU A 10 -28.89 -50.13 -6.15
C LEU A 10 -27.58 -49.65 -5.52
N LEU A 11 -26.74 -49.00 -6.34
CA LEU A 11 -25.52 -48.33 -5.92
C LEU A 11 -25.85 -47.28 -4.86
N LEU A 12 -25.53 -47.55 -3.60
CA LEU A 12 -25.27 -46.53 -2.59
C LEU A 12 -23.85 -45.97 -2.85
N LEU A 13 -23.72 -45.19 -3.93
CA LEU A 13 -22.62 -44.25 -4.10
C LEU A 13 -22.88 -43.09 -3.14
N ALA A 14 -22.51 -43.27 -1.88
CA ALA A 14 -22.29 -42.16 -0.97
C ALA A 14 -21.05 -41.42 -1.46
N VAL A 15 -21.22 -40.51 -2.43
CA VAL A 15 -20.19 -39.54 -2.80
C VAL A 15 -20.04 -38.63 -1.58
N PRO A 16 -18.88 -38.59 -0.90
CA PRO A 16 -18.65 -37.54 0.07
C PRO A 16 -18.60 -36.25 -0.73
N ILE A 17 -19.62 -35.40 -0.53
CA ILE A 17 -19.53 -34.00 -0.94
C ILE A 17 -18.41 -33.44 -0.07
N LEU A 18 -17.17 -33.47 -0.57
CA LEU A 18 -16.13 -32.61 -0.05
C LEU A 18 -16.65 -31.19 -0.30
N ALA A 19 -17.17 -30.58 0.75
CA ALA A 19 -17.38 -29.15 0.78
C ALA A 19 -15.99 -28.54 0.57
N VAL A 20 -15.70 -28.15 -0.67
CA VAL A 20 -14.54 -27.32 -0.98
C VAL A 20 -14.84 -25.99 -0.32
N ALA A 21 -14.40 -25.84 0.93
CA ALA A 21 -14.46 -24.56 1.62
C ALA A 21 -13.67 -23.59 0.75
N ALA A 22 -14.38 -22.66 0.11
CA ALA A 22 -13.74 -21.61 -0.65
C ALA A 22 -12.80 -20.88 0.32
N LYS A 23 -11.50 -21.03 0.11
CA LYS A 23 -10.50 -20.32 0.91
C LYS A 23 -10.72 -18.83 0.64
N VAL A 24 -11.21 -18.11 1.63
CA VAL A 24 -11.31 -16.66 1.56
C VAL A 24 -9.90 -16.17 1.21
N PRO A 25 -9.72 -15.42 0.10
CA PRO A 25 -8.42 -14.90 -0.26
C PRO A 25 -7.85 -14.12 0.93
N ASP A 26 -6.57 -14.32 1.24
CA ASP A 26 -5.90 -13.50 2.23
C ASP A 26 -6.05 -12.03 1.79
N PRO A 27 -6.69 -11.16 2.60
CA PRO A 27 -6.96 -9.79 2.19
C PRO A 27 -5.67 -8.95 2.08
N LEU A 28 -4.56 -9.40 2.69
CA LEU A 28 -3.27 -8.70 2.72
C LEU A 28 -2.12 -9.67 2.40
N PRO A 29 -2.05 -10.21 1.17
CA PRO A 29 -1.14 -11.32 0.83
C PRO A 29 0.34 -10.92 0.79
N SER A 30 0.63 -9.62 0.64
CA SER A 30 2.00 -9.07 0.68
C SER A 30 2.46 -8.70 2.09
N TRP A 31 1.63 -8.91 3.11
CA TRP A 31 1.95 -8.58 4.50
C TRP A 31 2.40 -9.84 5.26
N ASN A 32 3.53 -9.72 5.94
CA ASN A 32 3.99 -10.74 6.89
C ASN A 32 2.93 -10.95 7.99
N ASP A 33 2.80 -12.20 8.45
CA ASP A 33 1.94 -12.53 9.57
C ASP A 33 2.55 -11.99 10.88
N GLY A 34 2.03 -10.85 11.32
CA GLY A 34 2.53 -10.15 12.50
C GLY A 34 1.55 -9.10 13.03
N ALA A 35 1.97 -8.38 14.08
CA ALA A 35 1.11 -7.47 14.83
C ALA A 35 0.42 -6.41 13.94
N ALA A 36 1.11 -5.88 12.92
CA ALA A 36 0.55 -4.87 12.03
C ALA A 36 -0.63 -5.43 11.20
N LYS A 37 -0.45 -6.55 10.49
CA LYS A 37 -1.50 -7.21 9.69
C LYS A 37 -2.71 -7.58 10.56
N GLN A 38 -2.46 -8.13 11.75
CA GLN A 38 -3.52 -8.50 12.70
C GLN A 38 -4.29 -7.27 13.20
N THR A 39 -3.60 -6.19 13.55
CA THR A 39 -4.23 -4.96 14.04
C THR A 39 -5.08 -4.29 12.97
N ILE A 40 -4.56 -4.18 11.74
CA ILE A 40 -5.29 -3.58 10.60
C ILE A 40 -6.57 -4.38 10.31
N THR A 41 -6.46 -5.70 10.18
CA THR A 41 -7.62 -6.56 9.85
C THR A 41 -8.66 -6.56 10.98
N ALA A 42 -8.23 -6.62 12.24
CA ALA A 42 -9.13 -6.52 13.39
C ALA A 42 -9.84 -5.16 13.47
N PHE A 43 -9.12 -4.06 13.25
CA PHE A 43 -9.69 -2.71 13.25
C PHE A 43 -10.74 -2.55 12.14
N VAL A 44 -10.42 -2.97 10.92
CA VAL A 44 -11.37 -2.96 9.80
C VAL A 44 -12.61 -3.80 10.12
N GLN A 45 -12.43 -5.01 10.65
CA GLN A 45 -13.57 -5.86 11.03
C GLN A 45 -14.42 -5.22 12.14
N ALA A 46 -13.80 -4.65 13.16
CA ALA A 46 -14.50 -4.00 14.29
C ALA A 46 -15.33 -2.79 13.84
N THR A 47 -14.80 -1.99 12.91
CA THR A 47 -15.45 -0.76 12.44
C THR A 47 -16.47 -0.98 11.33
N THR A 48 -16.44 -2.14 10.66
CA THR A 48 -17.33 -2.42 9.51
C THR A 48 -18.43 -3.43 9.80
N THR A 49 -18.34 -4.21 10.89
CA THR A 49 -19.36 -5.21 11.25
C THR A 49 -20.58 -4.54 11.89
N GLN A 50 -21.74 -4.64 11.22
CA GLN A 50 -23.00 -4.09 11.71
C GLN A 50 -23.39 -4.67 13.08
N GLY A 51 -24.02 -3.84 13.92
CA GLY A 51 -24.48 -4.23 15.26
C GLY A 51 -23.39 -4.24 16.33
N ARG A 52 -22.12 -3.99 15.98
CA ARG A 52 -21.06 -3.76 16.98
C ARG A 52 -21.13 -2.34 17.54
N SER A 53 -20.75 -2.18 18.80
CA SER A 53 -20.59 -0.86 19.44
C SER A 53 -19.49 -0.01 18.79
N THR A 54 -18.53 -0.65 18.11
CA THR A 54 -17.44 0.00 17.36
C THR A 54 -17.78 0.28 15.90
N PHE A 55 -18.99 -0.02 15.45
CA PHE A 55 -19.39 0.18 14.05
C PHE A 55 -19.31 1.66 13.67
N VAL A 56 -18.66 1.94 12.53
CA VAL A 56 -18.55 3.28 11.95
C VAL A 56 -19.39 3.31 10.66
N PRO A 57 -20.32 4.27 10.49
CA PRO A 57 -21.07 4.44 9.25
C PRO A 57 -20.14 4.61 8.04
N PRO A 58 -20.47 4.06 6.85
CA PRO A 58 -19.59 4.14 5.67
C PRO A 58 -19.09 5.53 5.33
N ALA A 59 -19.94 6.57 5.50
CA ALA A 59 -19.59 7.96 5.21
C ALA A 59 -18.51 8.54 6.15
N GLU A 60 -18.27 7.92 7.30
CA GLU A 60 -17.31 8.38 8.31
C GLU A 60 -16.00 7.57 8.28
N ARG A 61 -15.88 6.57 7.39
CA ARG A 61 -14.70 5.71 7.28
C ARG A 61 -13.58 6.38 6.48
N VAL A 62 -12.95 7.38 7.09
CA VAL A 62 -11.82 8.10 6.50
C VAL A 62 -10.50 7.58 7.08
N ALA A 63 -9.58 7.19 6.20
CA ALA A 63 -8.20 6.86 6.54
C ALA A 63 -7.27 7.79 5.78
N VAL A 64 -6.26 8.35 6.46
CA VAL A 64 -5.26 9.24 5.87
C VAL A 64 -3.90 8.57 5.91
N PHE A 65 -3.13 8.72 4.84
CA PHE A 65 -1.78 8.18 4.71
C PHE A 65 -0.86 9.32 4.28
N ASP A 66 0.32 9.38 4.90
CA ASP A 66 1.41 10.16 4.35
C ASP A 66 1.90 9.52 3.03
N ASN A 67 2.70 10.24 2.25
CA ASN A 67 3.18 9.79 0.95
C ASN A 67 4.64 9.30 1.01
N ASP A 68 5.59 10.22 1.20
CA ASP A 68 7.03 9.94 1.29
C ASP A 68 7.32 9.02 2.50
N GLY A 69 8.07 7.94 2.27
CA GLY A 69 8.39 6.95 3.31
C GLY A 69 7.22 6.05 3.74
N THR A 70 5.99 6.34 3.31
CA THR A 70 4.78 5.56 3.67
C THR A 70 4.21 4.79 2.49
N LEU A 71 3.81 5.49 1.41
CA LEU A 71 3.26 4.87 0.19
C LEU A 71 4.34 4.58 -0.85
N TRP A 72 5.46 5.28 -0.78
CA TRP A 72 6.62 5.08 -1.66
C TRP A 72 7.96 5.39 -0.96
N PRO A 73 9.10 4.95 -1.51
CA PRO A 73 10.41 5.23 -0.93
C PRO A 73 10.77 6.72 -0.96
N GLU A 74 11.52 7.18 0.02
CA GLU A 74 11.97 8.57 0.14
C GLU A 74 13.51 8.73 0.20
N GLN A 75 14.24 7.62 0.16
CA GLN A 75 15.69 7.61 0.24
C GLN A 75 16.32 7.41 -1.14
N PRO A 76 17.44 8.09 -1.45
CA PRO A 76 18.22 8.99 -0.58
C PRO A 76 17.68 10.43 -0.48
N MET A 77 16.62 10.75 -1.21
CA MET A 77 15.92 12.04 -1.16
C MET A 77 14.51 11.90 -1.73
N TYR A 78 13.60 12.80 -1.33
CA TYR A 78 12.21 12.83 -1.83
C TYR A 78 12.14 12.95 -3.35
N PHE A 79 11.14 12.31 -3.96
CA PHE A 79 10.92 12.39 -5.41
C PHE A 79 10.74 13.83 -5.89
N GLN A 80 10.03 14.65 -5.11
CA GLN A 80 9.84 16.07 -5.45
C GLN A 80 11.16 16.85 -5.42
N LEU A 81 12.07 16.54 -4.50
CA LEU A 81 13.39 17.15 -4.47
C LEU A 81 14.22 16.74 -5.69
N ALA A 82 14.26 15.44 -6.01
CA ALA A 82 14.95 14.96 -7.21
C ALA A 82 14.45 15.66 -8.48
N PHE A 83 13.13 15.77 -8.63
CA PHE A 83 12.51 16.53 -9.73
C PHE A 83 12.94 18.00 -9.73
N ALA A 84 12.88 18.69 -8.58
CA ALA A 84 13.24 20.10 -8.49
C ALA A 84 14.71 20.34 -8.90
N LEU A 85 15.63 19.47 -8.47
CA LEU A 85 17.05 19.55 -8.86
C LEU A 85 17.22 19.45 -10.38
N ASP A 86 16.51 18.53 -11.03
CA ASP A 86 16.54 18.37 -12.49
C ASP A 86 15.92 19.58 -13.21
N ARG A 87 14.84 20.15 -12.66
CA ARG A 87 14.21 21.37 -13.20
C ARG A 87 15.14 22.57 -13.12
N VAL A 88 15.87 22.75 -12.02
CA VAL A 88 16.85 23.84 -11.88
C VAL A 88 17.93 23.70 -12.95
N LYS A 89 18.48 22.51 -13.17
CA LYS A 89 19.49 22.28 -14.21
C LYS A 89 18.95 22.55 -15.61
N ALA A 90 17.74 22.08 -15.92
CA ALA A 90 17.11 22.26 -17.23
C ALA A 90 16.79 23.73 -17.53
N LEU A 91 16.42 24.51 -16.52
CA LEU A 91 16.03 25.92 -16.67
C LEU A 91 17.20 26.90 -16.49
N ALA A 92 18.35 26.45 -15.97
CA ALA A 92 19.53 27.30 -15.72
C ALA A 92 19.99 28.17 -16.91
N PRO A 93 19.91 27.74 -18.19
CA PRO A 93 20.25 28.61 -19.32
C PRO A 93 19.37 29.87 -19.43
N GLN A 94 18.15 29.82 -18.89
CA GLN A 94 17.19 30.94 -18.87
C GLN A 94 17.36 31.82 -17.62
N HIS A 95 18.17 31.40 -16.65
CA HIS A 95 18.35 32.05 -15.35
C HIS A 95 19.84 32.22 -14.98
N PRO A 96 20.57 33.17 -15.62
CA PRO A 96 21.99 33.38 -15.35
C PRO A 96 22.31 33.70 -13.87
N GLU A 97 21.38 34.32 -13.16
CA GLU A 97 21.50 34.70 -11.74
C GLU A 97 21.62 33.49 -10.80
N TRP A 98 21.16 32.31 -11.22
CA TRP A 98 21.25 31.07 -10.44
C TRP A 98 22.69 30.59 -10.24
N LYS A 99 23.64 31.05 -11.05
CA LYS A 99 25.07 30.76 -10.86
C LYS A 99 25.64 31.36 -9.57
N THR A 100 25.00 32.39 -9.03
CA THR A 100 25.46 33.11 -7.82
C THR A 100 24.46 33.08 -6.68
N LYS A 101 23.18 32.81 -6.95
CA LYS A 101 22.10 32.84 -5.95
C LYS A 101 21.86 31.47 -5.31
N GLN A 102 21.83 31.40 -3.99
CA GLN A 102 21.41 30.19 -3.26
C GLN A 102 19.88 30.04 -3.20
N PRO A 103 19.35 28.80 -3.15
CA PRO A 103 20.07 27.51 -3.18
C PRO A 103 20.43 27.01 -4.59
N PHE A 104 20.05 27.73 -5.65
CA PHE A 104 20.26 27.31 -7.04
C PHE A 104 21.73 27.07 -7.39
N LYS A 105 22.63 27.92 -6.89
CA LYS A 105 24.08 27.73 -7.07
C LYS A 105 24.53 26.37 -6.54
N ALA A 106 24.14 26.00 -5.32
CA ALA A 106 24.48 24.70 -4.74
C ALA A 106 23.92 23.53 -5.57
N VAL A 107 22.71 23.66 -6.12
CA VAL A 107 22.13 22.65 -7.03
C VAL A 107 22.99 22.48 -8.30
N LEU A 108 23.43 23.58 -8.91
CA LEU A 108 24.25 23.56 -10.13
C LEU A 108 25.67 23.04 -9.87
N GLU A 109 26.19 23.23 -8.65
CA GLU A 109 27.49 22.70 -8.20
C GLU A 109 27.41 21.25 -7.69
N GLY A 110 26.20 20.69 -7.55
CA GLY A 110 25.98 19.33 -7.02
C GLY A 110 26.16 19.21 -5.50
N ASP A 111 26.17 20.33 -4.77
CA ASP A 111 26.34 20.37 -3.32
C ASP A 111 25.00 20.15 -2.59
N LEU A 112 24.57 18.89 -2.55
CA LEU A 112 23.33 18.49 -1.87
C LEU A 112 23.35 18.79 -0.37
N LYS A 113 24.53 18.83 0.26
CA LYS A 113 24.64 19.15 1.68
C LYS A 113 24.21 20.59 1.94
N THR A 114 24.64 21.52 1.09
CA THR A 114 24.21 22.92 1.18
C THR A 114 22.74 23.10 0.81
N VAL A 115 22.24 22.37 -0.19
CA VAL A 115 20.80 22.38 -0.54
C VAL A 115 19.93 21.96 0.65
N LEU A 116 20.36 20.94 1.40
CA LEU A 116 19.62 20.38 2.52
C LEU A 116 19.90 21.08 3.87
N ALA A 117 20.81 22.04 3.93
CA ALA A 117 21.28 22.62 5.19
C ALA A 117 20.20 23.35 5.99
N GLY A 118 19.13 23.84 5.33
CA GLY A 118 17.98 24.47 5.99
C GLY A 118 16.84 23.52 6.35
N GLY A 119 17.02 22.20 6.18
CA GLY A 119 15.99 21.20 6.41
C GLY A 119 14.77 21.39 5.50
N GLU A 120 13.58 21.06 6.00
CA GLU A 120 12.32 21.20 5.27
C GLU A 120 12.10 22.62 4.72
N HIS A 121 12.40 23.66 5.52
CA HIS A 121 12.21 25.07 5.15
C HIS A 121 13.07 25.53 3.97
N ALA A 122 14.13 24.80 3.63
CA ALA A 122 14.91 25.09 2.42
C ALA A 122 14.25 24.52 1.15
N LEU A 123 13.28 23.62 1.31
CA LEU A 123 12.66 22.84 0.24
C LEU A 123 11.20 23.23 -0.04
N ILE A 124 10.57 24.00 0.85
CA ILE A 124 9.17 24.47 0.75
C ILE A 124 9.05 25.99 0.70
#